data_AF-A0A954MNK9-F1
#
_entry.id   AF-A0A954MNK9-F1
#
_cell.length_a   1.000
_cell.length_b   1.000
_cell.length_c   1.000
_cell.angle_alpha   90.00
_cell.angle_beta   90.00
_cell.angle_gamma   90.00
#
_symmetry.space_group_name_H-M   'P 1'
#
loop_
_entity.id
_entity.type
_entity.pdbx_description
1 polymer ?
#
loop_
_entity_poly.entity_id
_entity_poly.type
_entity_poly.pdbx_seq_one_letter_code
_entity_poly.pdbx_strand_id
1 'polypeptide(L)'
;MPRYTCCLLLLSCLSTVALAADEKDGPVYTDPAMTDADYALQGEYRGYQRSQSSDRSSRSVGLQVIAQGNGTFSATKYYGGLPGEGWYGGERFLLQGERSGDLLRLSGDVYDIEILDGTGRILAKDGREAGFLQKIERVSPTMGARPPAGSVVLFDGSNTDHFKNAKMTADGLLLAGTETSHAYADFRLHAEFRIPYKPLARGQGRGNSGFYLQSRYEVQVLDSFGLEGVENECGSLYKLRRPDINMCLPPLQWQSYDIDFSPAKFDAEGNKVRDMQISIWHNGVRIHNSLKLPSKTGAGKPEGPEPLPTKLQDHGNPVVYRNIWLIDRTQPDPVGNAWLKLPPSGPPIPIR
;
A
#
# COMPACT_ATOMS: atom_id res chain seq x y z
N MET A 1 21.33 10.40 73.72
CA MET A 1 21.15 11.01 72.39
C MET A 1 22.06 10.30 71.39
N PRO A 2 21.50 9.52 70.47
CA PRO A 2 22.05 9.42 69.12
C PRO A 2 20.94 9.69 68.09
N ARG A 3 21.22 10.59 67.13
CA ARG A 3 20.33 10.94 66.03
C ARG A 3 20.50 9.90 64.92
N TYR A 4 19.44 9.17 64.60
CA TYR A 4 19.36 8.34 63.41
C TYR A 4 18.90 9.21 62.23
N THR A 5 19.77 9.35 61.24
CA THR A 5 19.49 10.03 59.97
C THR A 5 18.71 9.07 59.07
N CYS A 6 17.43 9.36 58.83
CA CYS A 6 16.58 8.60 57.93
C CYS A 6 16.84 9.08 56.48
N CYS A 7 17.52 8.26 55.68
CA CYS A 7 17.67 8.49 54.24
C CYS A 7 16.37 8.09 53.52
N LEU A 8 15.57 9.09 53.11
CA LEU A 8 14.51 8.88 52.13
C LEU A 8 15.15 8.65 50.75
N LEU A 9 15.04 7.42 50.25
CA LEU A 9 15.24 7.08 48.84
C LEU A 9 14.02 7.55 48.04
N LEU A 10 14.18 8.62 47.29
CA LEU A 10 13.24 9.06 46.26
C LEU A 10 13.32 8.07 45.07
N LEU A 11 12.33 7.19 44.96
CA LEU A 11 12.08 6.44 43.73
C LEU A 11 11.60 7.42 42.65
N SER A 12 12.46 7.74 41.69
CA SER A 12 12.06 8.42 40.46
C SER A 12 11.36 7.43 39.54
N CYS A 13 10.02 7.47 39.52
CA CYS A 13 9.24 6.81 38.48
C CYS A 13 9.55 7.48 37.13
N LEU A 14 10.27 6.79 36.26
CA LEU A 14 10.36 7.13 34.84
C LEU A 14 9.00 6.83 34.20
N SER A 15 8.18 7.86 34.08
CA SER A 15 7.01 7.86 33.21
C SER A 15 7.49 7.80 31.77
N THR A 16 7.35 6.63 31.14
CA THR A 16 7.40 6.50 29.69
C THR A 16 6.29 7.36 29.11
N VAL A 17 6.65 8.47 28.47
CA VAL A 17 5.72 9.29 27.70
C VAL A 17 5.39 8.49 26.44
N ALA A 18 4.34 7.66 26.51
CA ALA A 18 3.63 7.23 25.33
C ALA A 18 3.04 8.50 24.71
N LEU A 19 3.46 8.82 23.49
CA LEU A 19 2.78 9.82 22.66
C LEU A 19 1.38 9.26 22.37
N ALA A 20 0.41 9.60 23.21
CA ALA A 20 -0.99 9.40 22.91
C ALA A 20 -1.33 10.32 21.73
N ALA A 21 -1.41 9.74 20.53
CA ALA A 21 -2.10 10.37 19.42
C ALA A 21 -3.59 10.49 19.81
N ASP A 22 -4.18 11.65 19.53
CA ASP A 22 -5.58 12.01 19.81
C ASP A 22 -6.56 10.82 19.66
N GLU A 23 -7.44 10.61 20.65
CA GLU A 23 -8.54 9.61 20.66
C GLU A 23 -9.51 9.75 19.46
N LYS A 24 -9.37 10.79 18.65
CA LYS A 24 -10.31 11.17 17.60
C LYS A 24 -10.32 10.24 16.38
N ASP A 25 -9.24 9.48 16.15
CA ASP A 25 -9.04 8.66 14.94
C ASP A 25 -9.06 7.13 15.20
N GLY A 26 -9.28 6.71 16.45
CA GLY A 26 -9.26 5.29 16.84
C GLY A 26 -7.85 4.68 16.92
N PRO A 27 -7.75 3.35 17.13
CA PRO A 27 -6.46 2.69 17.28
C PRO A 27 -5.66 2.69 15.97
N VAL A 28 -4.34 2.83 16.10
CA VAL A 28 -3.39 2.80 14.99
C VAL A 28 -2.38 1.69 15.25
N TYR A 29 -2.35 0.71 14.36
CA TYR A 29 -1.44 -0.43 14.46
C TYR A 29 -0.37 -0.33 13.38
N THR A 30 0.88 -0.59 13.77
CA THR A 30 2.07 -0.60 12.89
C THR A 30 2.81 -1.94 12.92
N ASP A 31 2.43 -2.82 13.85
CA ASP A 31 2.98 -4.16 14.04
C ASP A 31 1.87 -5.20 13.86
N PRO A 32 1.97 -6.13 12.90
CA PRO A 32 0.98 -7.18 12.69
C PRO A 32 0.80 -8.11 13.89
N ALA A 33 1.80 -8.23 14.78
CA ALA A 33 1.70 -9.04 16.00
C ALA A 33 0.86 -8.36 17.11
N MET A 34 0.63 -7.05 16.99
CA MET A 34 -0.04 -6.23 18.00
C MET A 34 -1.32 -5.61 17.44
N THR A 35 -2.21 -6.45 16.91
CA THR A 35 -3.47 -6.03 16.25
C THR A 35 -4.71 -6.46 17.05
N ASP A 36 -5.89 -5.97 16.65
CA ASP A 36 -7.16 -6.42 17.19
C ASP A 36 -7.64 -7.75 16.58
N ALA A 37 -8.68 -8.33 17.18
CA ALA A 37 -9.30 -9.56 16.70
C ALA A 37 -9.89 -9.45 15.28
N ASP A 38 -10.25 -8.24 14.83
CA ASP A 38 -10.82 -8.05 13.50
C ASP A 38 -9.75 -8.22 12.40
N TYR A 39 -8.51 -7.84 12.69
CA TYR A 39 -7.37 -8.01 11.78
C TYR A 39 -7.15 -9.48 11.39
N ALA A 40 -7.41 -10.43 12.29
CA ALA A 40 -7.28 -11.87 12.00
C ALA A 40 -8.22 -12.34 10.88
N LEU A 41 -9.35 -11.66 10.66
CA LEU A 41 -10.31 -11.97 9.59
C LEU A 41 -10.14 -11.07 8.36
N GLN A 42 -9.52 -9.90 8.49
CA GLN A 42 -9.13 -9.06 7.36
C GLN A 42 -8.12 -9.77 6.46
N GLY A 43 -8.21 -9.53 5.15
CA GLY A 43 -7.22 -9.97 4.18
C GLY A 43 -7.85 -10.53 2.91
N GLU A 44 -7.03 -11.25 2.16
CA GLU A 44 -7.44 -11.86 0.89
C GLU A 44 -7.82 -13.33 1.09
N TYR A 45 -8.85 -13.75 0.37
CA TYR A 45 -9.29 -15.14 0.31
C TYR A 45 -9.48 -15.52 -1.15
N ARG A 46 -9.13 -16.76 -1.49
CA ARG A 46 -9.36 -17.32 -2.83
C ARG A 46 -10.02 -18.68 -2.77
N GLY A 47 -10.73 -19.03 -3.82
CA GLY A 47 -11.28 -20.36 -3.98
C GLY A 47 -12.24 -20.45 -5.16
N TYR A 48 -13.35 -21.14 -4.99
CA TYR A 48 -14.30 -21.36 -6.07
C TYR A 48 -15.74 -21.21 -5.60
N GLN A 49 -16.62 -20.95 -6.57
CA GLN A 49 -18.06 -20.91 -6.37
C GLN A 49 -18.79 -21.61 -7.53
N ARG A 50 -19.77 -22.45 -7.18
CA ARG A 50 -20.69 -23.12 -8.12
C ARG A 50 -21.73 -22.14 -8.66
N SER A 51 -22.22 -22.40 -9.87
CA SER A 51 -23.31 -21.62 -10.45
C SER A 51 -24.63 -21.88 -9.70
N GLN A 52 -25.51 -20.87 -9.62
CA GLN A 52 -26.88 -21.10 -9.13
C GLN A 52 -27.63 -22.12 -9.99
N SER A 53 -27.41 -22.06 -11.30
CA SER A 53 -28.12 -22.87 -12.29
C SER A 53 -27.54 -24.28 -12.47
N SER A 54 -26.38 -24.58 -11.86
CA SER A 54 -25.75 -25.90 -12.01
C SER A 54 -24.68 -26.14 -10.96
N ASP A 55 -24.77 -27.28 -10.27
CA ASP A 55 -23.72 -27.76 -9.36
C ASP A 55 -22.52 -28.39 -10.10
N ARG A 56 -22.61 -28.56 -11.43
CA ARG A 56 -21.53 -29.13 -12.27
C ARG A 56 -20.57 -28.08 -12.83
N SER A 57 -20.90 -26.80 -12.73
CA SER A 57 -20.02 -25.71 -13.15
C SER A 57 -19.61 -24.86 -11.96
N SER A 58 -18.31 -24.58 -11.88
CA SER A 58 -17.74 -23.67 -10.89
C SER A 58 -16.85 -22.65 -11.56
N ARG A 59 -16.61 -21.54 -10.86
CA ARG A 59 -15.71 -20.47 -11.28
C ARG A 59 -14.81 -20.07 -10.14
N SER A 60 -13.61 -19.61 -10.46
CA SER A 60 -12.69 -19.01 -9.50
C SER A 60 -13.30 -17.77 -8.86
N VAL A 61 -13.06 -17.56 -7.57
CA VAL A 61 -13.51 -16.41 -6.79
C VAL A 61 -12.37 -15.87 -5.94
N GLY A 62 -12.21 -14.55 -5.96
CA GLY A 62 -11.43 -13.81 -4.97
C GLY A 62 -12.35 -13.03 -4.04
N LEU A 63 -11.93 -12.86 -2.79
CA LEU A 63 -12.60 -12.04 -1.79
C LEU A 63 -11.56 -11.21 -1.04
N GLN A 64 -11.79 -9.91 -0.94
CA GLN A 64 -11.01 -9.02 -0.08
C GLN A 64 -11.92 -8.60 1.08
N VAL A 65 -11.57 -9.00 2.30
CA VAL A 65 -12.32 -8.71 3.54
C VAL A 65 -11.64 -7.57 4.26
N ILE A 66 -12.36 -6.50 4.54
CA ILE A 66 -11.85 -5.24 5.09
C ILE A 66 -12.48 -5.04 6.48
N ALA A 67 -11.64 -5.04 7.51
CA ALA A 67 -12.07 -4.70 8.86
C ALA A 67 -12.40 -3.21 8.94
N GLN A 68 -13.55 -2.91 9.53
CA GLN A 68 -14.08 -1.56 9.74
C GLN A 68 -14.07 -1.16 11.22
N GLY A 69 -13.56 -2.05 12.08
CA GLY A 69 -13.44 -1.89 13.53
C GLY A 69 -14.71 -2.30 14.26
N ASN A 70 -14.56 -2.59 15.56
CA ASN A 70 -15.65 -2.95 16.46
C ASN A 70 -16.50 -4.13 15.96
N GLY A 71 -15.88 -5.13 15.32
CA GLY A 71 -16.55 -6.30 14.78
C GLY A 71 -17.31 -6.06 13.48
N THR A 72 -17.19 -4.88 12.86
CA THR A 72 -17.83 -4.55 11.58
C THR A 72 -16.86 -4.74 10.41
N PHE A 73 -17.39 -5.16 9.26
CA PHE A 73 -16.61 -5.48 8.08
C PHE A 73 -17.35 -5.07 6.82
N SER A 74 -16.58 -4.76 5.78
CA SER A 74 -17.04 -4.83 4.40
C SER A 74 -16.21 -5.86 3.65
N ALA A 75 -16.73 -6.41 2.57
CA ALA A 75 -15.92 -7.22 1.67
C ALA A 75 -16.25 -6.94 0.21
N THR A 76 -15.26 -7.13 -0.66
CA THR A 76 -15.43 -7.10 -2.11
C THR A 76 -15.13 -8.47 -2.68
N LYS A 77 -16.13 -9.08 -3.31
CA LYS A 77 -15.99 -10.36 -4.02
C LYS A 77 -15.83 -10.13 -5.52
N TYR A 78 -15.00 -10.96 -6.14
CA TYR A 78 -14.63 -10.91 -7.54
C TYR A 78 -14.81 -12.29 -8.19
N TYR A 79 -15.42 -12.34 -9.38
CA TYR A 79 -15.39 -13.56 -10.21
C TYR A 79 -14.14 -13.57 -11.08
N GLY A 80 -13.49 -14.73 -11.18
CA GLY A 80 -12.23 -14.91 -11.93
C GLY A 80 -10.99 -15.01 -11.04
N GLY A 81 -11.05 -14.46 -9.82
CA GLY A 81 -9.95 -14.50 -8.85
C GLY A 81 -9.75 -13.15 -8.17
N LEU A 82 -8.61 -12.96 -7.50
CA LEU A 82 -8.26 -11.69 -6.83
C LEU A 82 -7.78 -10.64 -7.85
N PRO A 83 -7.75 -9.34 -7.49
CA PRO A 83 -7.13 -8.32 -8.33
C PRO A 83 -5.69 -8.69 -8.73
N GLY A 84 -5.43 -8.61 -10.03
CA GLY A 84 -4.16 -9.01 -10.65
C GLY A 84 -4.01 -10.52 -10.84
N GLU A 85 -4.82 -11.36 -10.20
CA GLU A 85 -4.77 -12.82 -10.28
C GLU A 85 -6.11 -13.36 -10.76
N GLY A 86 -6.34 -13.31 -12.07
CA GLY A 86 -7.55 -13.78 -12.72
C GLY A 86 -8.66 -12.72 -12.84
N TRP A 87 -8.70 -11.70 -11.96
CA TRP A 87 -9.54 -10.52 -12.12
C TRP A 87 -8.72 -9.30 -12.52
N TYR A 88 -9.06 -8.69 -13.66
CA TYR A 88 -8.39 -7.51 -14.23
C TYR A 88 -9.36 -6.36 -14.55
N GLY A 89 -10.52 -6.34 -13.88
CA GLY A 89 -11.62 -5.42 -14.14
C GLY A 89 -12.94 -6.15 -14.35
N GLY A 90 -14.04 -5.45 -14.12
CA GLY A 90 -15.40 -5.98 -14.21
C GLY A 90 -16.23 -5.70 -12.96
N GLU A 91 -17.30 -6.46 -12.81
CA GLU A 91 -18.24 -6.30 -11.69
C GLU A 91 -17.60 -6.65 -10.34
N ARG A 92 -17.96 -5.87 -9.32
CA ARG A 92 -17.56 -6.04 -7.92
C ARG A 92 -18.82 -6.31 -7.11
N PHE A 93 -18.80 -7.35 -6.29
CA PHE A 93 -19.92 -7.69 -5.43
C PHE A 93 -19.58 -7.27 -4.01
N LEU A 94 -20.23 -6.20 -3.55
CA LEU A 94 -20.00 -5.64 -2.22
C LEU A 94 -20.83 -6.42 -1.19
N LEU A 95 -20.20 -6.73 -0.07
CA LEU A 95 -20.79 -7.43 1.06
C LEU A 95 -20.58 -6.59 2.32
N GLN A 96 -21.52 -6.67 3.25
CA GLN A 96 -21.38 -6.10 4.60
C GLN A 96 -21.35 -7.23 5.61
N GLY A 97 -20.57 -7.08 6.67
CA GLY A 97 -20.48 -8.15 7.66
C GLY A 97 -20.28 -7.70 9.08
N GLU A 98 -20.61 -8.64 9.95
CA GLU A 98 -20.47 -8.52 11.39
C GLU A 98 -19.87 -9.80 11.93
N ARG A 99 -19.03 -9.63 12.96
CA ARG A 99 -18.37 -10.72 13.66
C ARG A 99 -19.09 -11.04 14.96
N SER A 100 -19.29 -12.32 15.23
CA SER A 100 -19.74 -12.86 16.52
C SER A 100 -18.73 -13.89 17.01
N GLY A 101 -17.97 -13.55 18.05
CA GLY A 101 -16.80 -14.35 18.44
C GLY A 101 -15.79 -14.41 17.29
N ASP A 102 -15.38 -15.59 16.86
CA ASP A 102 -14.42 -15.76 15.75
C ASP A 102 -15.10 -15.94 14.39
N LEU A 103 -16.44 -16.03 14.37
CA LEU A 103 -17.21 -16.20 13.15
C LEU A 103 -17.57 -14.83 12.55
N LEU A 104 -17.11 -14.56 11.34
CA LEU A 104 -17.55 -13.43 10.52
C LEU A 104 -18.62 -13.89 9.54
N ARG A 105 -19.75 -13.18 9.52
CA ARG A 105 -20.79 -13.32 8.49
C ARG A 105 -20.79 -12.12 7.58
N LEU A 106 -20.61 -12.36 6.28
CA LEU A 106 -20.69 -11.37 5.22
C LEU A 106 -21.99 -11.60 4.44
N SER A 107 -22.87 -10.62 4.45
CA SER A 107 -24.16 -10.65 3.77
C SER A 107 -24.07 -10.04 2.37
N GLY A 108 -24.63 -10.75 1.38
CA GLY A 108 -24.80 -10.27 0.01
C GLY A 108 -26.20 -10.52 -0.52
N ASP A 109 -26.51 -10.05 -1.74
CA ASP A 109 -27.86 -10.18 -2.31
C ASP A 109 -28.24 -11.65 -2.55
N VAL A 110 -27.30 -12.40 -3.13
CA VAL A 110 -27.55 -13.76 -3.63
C VAL A 110 -26.88 -14.82 -2.77
N TYR A 111 -25.74 -14.49 -2.19
CA TYR A 111 -24.92 -15.39 -1.40
C TYR A 111 -24.37 -14.66 -0.18
N ASP A 112 -24.31 -15.40 0.92
CA ASP A 112 -23.61 -15.00 2.13
C ASP A 112 -22.29 -15.76 2.22
N ILE A 113 -21.36 -15.25 3.02
CA ILE A 113 -20.08 -15.90 3.28
C ILE A 113 -19.85 -15.96 4.78
N GLU A 114 -19.65 -17.16 5.31
CA GLU A 114 -19.24 -17.37 6.69
C GLU A 114 -17.74 -17.65 6.74
N ILE A 115 -16.99 -16.88 7.51
CA ILE A 115 -15.54 -17.02 7.68
C ILE A 115 -15.23 -17.40 9.12
N LEU A 116 -14.49 -18.50 9.29
CA LEU A 116 -13.96 -18.98 10.57
C LEU A 116 -12.59 -19.61 10.32
N ASP A 117 -11.60 -19.30 11.16
CA ASP A 117 -10.24 -19.89 11.08
C ASP A 117 -9.62 -19.83 9.68
N GLY A 118 -9.74 -18.67 9.02
CA GLY A 118 -9.22 -18.45 7.66
C GLY A 118 -9.96 -19.21 6.56
N THR A 119 -11.06 -19.89 6.88
CA THR A 119 -11.87 -20.66 5.94
C THR A 119 -13.20 -19.96 5.70
N GLY A 120 -13.51 -19.67 4.43
CA GLY A 120 -14.76 -19.06 4.00
C GLY A 120 -15.69 -20.07 3.33
N ARG A 121 -16.93 -20.18 3.79
CA ARG A 121 -18.00 -20.97 3.15
C ARG A 121 -18.97 -20.03 2.46
N ILE A 122 -19.14 -20.19 1.15
CA ILE A 122 -20.12 -19.42 0.38
C ILE A 122 -21.46 -20.15 0.45
N LEU A 123 -22.48 -19.50 0.98
CA LEU A 123 -23.80 -20.07 1.21
C LEU A 123 -24.84 -19.36 0.33
N ALA A 124 -25.67 -20.12 -0.38
CA ALA A 124 -26.88 -19.58 -0.98
C ALA A 124 -27.91 -19.24 0.11
N LYS A 125 -28.89 -18.39 -0.22
CA LYS A 125 -29.93 -17.96 0.73
C LYS A 125 -30.81 -19.09 1.28
N ASP A 126 -30.84 -20.24 0.60
CA ASP A 126 -31.50 -21.46 1.04
C ASP A 126 -30.64 -22.30 2.01
N GLY A 127 -29.44 -21.83 2.37
CA GLY A 127 -28.49 -22.50 3.27
C GLY A 127 -27.57 -23.52 2.57
N ARG A 128 -27.73 -23.76 1.27
CA ARG A 128 -26.88 -24.69 0.53
C ARG A 128 -25.48 -24.11 0.33
N GLU A 129 -24.47 -24.95 0.53
CA GLU A 129 -23.08 -24.57 0.29
C GLU A 129 -22.77 -24.50 -1.21
N ALA A 130 -22.45 -23.30 -1.68
CA ALA A 130 -22.18 -22.98 -3.07
C ALA A 130 -20.69 -22.87 -3.37
N GLY A 131 -19.81 -22.79 -2.37
CA GLY A 131 -18.40 -22.61 -2.62
C GLY A 131 -17.56 -22.52 -1.37
N PHE A 132 -16.26 -22.42 -1.60
CA PHE A 132 -15.24 -22.43 -0.57
C PHE A 132 -14.17 -21.39 -0.89
N LEU A 133 -13.63 -20.76 0.15
CA LEU A 133 -12.56 -19.78 0.11
C LEU A 133 -11.54 -20.09 1.20
N GLN A 134 -10.26 -19.90 0.92
CA GLN A 134 -9.18 -20.01 1.88
C GLN A 134 -8.46 -18.68 1.97
N LYS A 135 -8.16 -18.23 3.19
CA LYS A 135 -7.32 -17.05 3.43
C LYS A 135 -5.95 -17.29 2.83
N ILE A 136 -5.45 -16.30 2.12
CA ILE A 136 -4.09 -16.29 1.59
C ILE A 136 -3.42 -14.98 1.93
N GLU A 137 -2.09 -15.01 1.94
CA GLU A 137 -1.26 -13.83 1.95
C GLU A 137 -0.44 -13.83 0.67
N ARG A 138 -0.45 -12.71 -0.07
CA ARG A 138 0.33 -12.56 -1.30
C ARG A 138 1.44 -11.56 -1.08
N VAL A 139 2.59 -11.81 -1.70
CA VAL A 139 3.74 -10.91 -1.71
C VAL A 139 4.00 -10.44 -3.14
N SER A 140 4.36 -9.16 -3.28
CA SER A 140 4.84 -8.64 -4.56
C SER A 140 6.01 -9.49 -5.09
N PRO A 141 6.06 -9.81 -6.40
CA PRO A 141 7.25 -10.46 -6.94
C PRO A 141 8.47 -9.55 -6.76
N THR A 142 8.35 -8.23 -6.89
CA THR A 142 9.49 -7.30 -6.74
C THR A 142 9.87 -6.99 -5.30
N MET A 143 9.25 -7.65 -4.31
CA MET A 143 9.60 -7.50 -2.90
C MET A 143 11.05 -7.91 -2.64
N GLY A 144 11.83 -7.05 -2.02
CA GLY A 144 13.26 -7.23 -1.77
C GLY A 144 14.11 -7.20 -3.03
N ALA A 145 13.61 -6.63 -4.14
CA ALA A 145 14.36 -6.54 -5.38
C ALA A 145 15.69 -5.83 -5.13
N ARG A 146 16.79 -6.49 -5.50
CA ARG A 146 18.13 -5.94 -5.33
C ARG A 146 18.35 -4.82 -6.34
N PRO A 147 19.00 -3.71 -5.93
CA PRO A 147 19.39 -2.67 -6.86
C PRO A 147 20.28 -3.26 -7.96
N PRO A 148 19.94 -3.07 -9.24
CA PRO A 148 20.85 -3.39 -10.33
C PRO A 148 22.18 -2.62 -10.20
N ALA A 149 23.24 -3.16 -10.80
CA ALA A 149 24.52 -2.45 -10.88
C ALA A 149 24.34 -1.05 -11.49
N GLY A 150 24.99 -0.04 -10.92
CA GLY A 150 24.85 1.37 -11.36
C GLY A 150 23.66 2.12 -10.75
N SER A 151 22.82 1.47 -9.94
CA SER A 151 21.73 2.14 -9.23
C SER A 151 22.26 2.98 -8.06
N VAL A 152 21.57 4.08 -7.78
CA VAL A 152 21.72 4.82 -6.52
C VAL A 152 20.84 4.16 -5.47
N VAL A 153 21.46 3.63 -4.43
CA VAL A 153 20.74 3.10 -3.26
C VAL A 153 20.40 4.28 -2.36
N LEU A 154 19.12 4.66 -2.33
CA LEU A 154 18.66 5.79 -1.52
C LEU A 154 18.48 5.36 -0.06
N PHE A 155 17.94 4.17 0.18
CA PHE A 155 17.72 3.65 1.54
C PHE A 155 17.66 2.13 1.57
N ASP A 156 18.53 1.51 2.35
CA ASP A 156 18.59 0.07 2.60
C ASP A 156 18.45 -0.29 4.09
N GLY A 157 18.19 0.70 4.95
CA GLY A 157 18.10 0.55 6.41
C GLY A 157 19.40 0.82 7.16
N SER A 158 20.53 1.10 6.48
CA SER A 158 21.81 1.35 7.14
C SER A 158 22.00 2.80 7.62
N ASN A 159 21.58 3.79 6.81
CA ASN A 159 21.68 5.22 7.10
C ASN A 159 20.64 6.01 6.28
N THR A 160 20.63 7.34 6.45
CA THR A 160 19.69 8.25 5.78
C THR A 160 20.37 9.36 4.97
N ASP A 161 21.63 9.18 4.57
CA ASP A 161 22.46 10.23 3.95
C ASP A 161 21.89 10.76 2.63
N HIS A 162 21.09 9.95 1.93
CA HIS A 162 20.40 10.34 0.70
C HIS A 162 19.08 11.09 0.94
N PHE A 163 18.75 11.43 2.19
CA PHE A 163 17.50 12.09 2.57
C PHE A 163 17.72 13.29 3.50
N LYS A 164 16.86 14.31 3.39
CA LYS A 164 16.91 15.50 4.24
C LYS A 164 15.99 15.32 5.45
N ASN A 165 16.51 15.62 6.64
CA ASN A 165 15.76 15.57 7.90
C ASN A 165 15.04 14.22 8.13
N ALA A 166 15.60 13.14 7.58
CA ALA A 166 15.01 11.82 7.68
C ALA A 166 15.07 11.28 9.11
N LYS A 167 14.05 10.51 9.46
CA LYS A 167 13.95 9.80 10.74
C LYS A 167 13.77 8.32 10.46
N MET A 168 14.27 7.49 11.38
CA MET A 168 14.11 6.06 11.33
C MET A 168 13.36 5.56 12.56
N THR A 169 12.63 4.47 12.38
CA THR A 169 12.11 3.67 13.48
C THR A 169 13.25 2.90 14.16
N ALA A 170 13.00 2.37 15.36
CA ALA A 170 13.99 1.58 16.09
C ALA A 170 14.39 0.28 15.35
N ASP A 171 13.51 -0.25 14.52
CA ASP A 171 13.73 -1.44 13.67
C ASP A 171 14.32 -1.10 12.29
N GLY A 172 14.79 0.14 12.09
CA GLY A 172 15.58 0.50 10.91
C GLY A 172 14.76 0.84 9.66
N LEU A 173 13.50 1.24 9.80
CA LEU A 173 12.65 1.65 8.69
C LEU A 173 12.61 3.17 8.55
N LEU A 174 12.54 3.68 7.33
CA LEU A 174 12.46 5.10 7.06
C LEU A 174 11.05 5.61 7.31
N LEU A 175 10.91 6.70 8.07
CA LEU A 175 9.62 7.37 8.29
C LEU A 175 9.29 8.35 7.15
N ALA A 176 8.00 8.52 6.87
CA ALA A 176 7.49 9.58 6.01
C ALA A 176 7.91 10.99 6.49
N GLY A 177 7.75 12.00 5.63
CA GLY A 177 8.08 13.39 5.97
C GLY A 177 9.50 13.81 5.61
N THR A 178 10.09 13.15 4.61
CA THR A 178 11.43 13.43 4.12
C THR A 178 11.45 13.57 2.60
N GLU A 179 12.56 14.04 2.06
CA GLU A 179 12.80 14.14 0.61
C GLU A 179 14.24 13.76 0.30
N THR A 180 14.49 13.31 -0.93
CA THR A 180 15.84 13.01 -1.38
C THR A 180 16.75 14.24 -1.25
N SER A 181 18.01 14.04 -0.85
CA SER A 181 19.00 15.13 -0.74
C SER A 181 19.35 15.70 -2.12
N HIS A 182 19.28 14.85 -3.15
CA HIS A 182 19.54 15.19 -4.55
C HIS A 182 18.26 15.19 -5.38
N ALA A 183 18.28 15.93 -6.49
CA ALA A 183 17.21 15.93 -7.49
C ALA A 183 17.57 15.01 -8.66
N TYR A 184 16.60 14.27 -9.18
CA TYR A 184 16.78 13.34 -10.29
C TYR A 184 15.80 13.69 -11.43
N ALA A 185 16.32 13.86 -12.65
CA ALA A 185 15.53 14.35 -13.76
C ALA A 185 14.71 13.24 -14.44
N ASP A 186 15.37 12.16 -14.86
CA ASP A 186 14.76 11.01 -15.55
C ASP A 186 15.25 9.75 -14.84
N PHE A 187 14.34 8.91 -14.36
CA PHE A 187 14.73 7.79 -13.51
C PHE A 187 13.74 6.63 -13.55
N ARG A 188 14.27 5.48 -13.15
CA ARG A 188 13.45 4.34 -12.70
C ARG A 188 13.63 4.18 -11.20
N LEU A 189 12.55 4.02 -10.44
CA LEU A 189 12.56 4.00 -8.98
C LEU A 189 11.87 2.73 -8.49
N HIS A 190 12.56 1.97 -7.64
CA HIS A 190 11.96 0.94 -6.80
C HIS A 190 11.84 1.47 -5.38
N ALA A 191 10.70 1.20 -4.74
CA ALA A 191 10.49 1.52 -3.33
C ALA A 191 9.49 0.54 -2.71
N GLU A 192 9.76 0.16 -1.46
CA GLU A 192 8.80 -0.59 -0.65
C GLU A 192 8.22 0.28 0.45
N PHE A 193 6.94 0.11 0.72
CA PHE A 193 6.22 0.84 1.75
C PHE A 193 5.24 -0.05 2.50
N ARG A 194 4.98 0.27 3.76
CA ARG A 194 3.99 -0.40 4.60
C ARG A 194 3.08 0.64 5.24
N ILE A 195 1.78 0.43 5.07
CA ILE A 195 0.72 1.32 5.56
C ILE A 195 0.21 0.79 6.90
N PRO A 196 -0.05 1.64 7.91
CA PRO A 196 -0.61 1.20 9.19
C PRO A 196 -2.04 0.66 9.03
N TYR A 197 -2.43 -0.25 9.91
CA TYR A 197 -3.83 -0.67 10.05
C TYR A 197 -4.57 0.31 10.96
N LYS A 198 -5.56 0.99 10.41
CA LYS A 198 -6.41 1.97 11.09
C LYS A 198 -7.90 1.62 10.87
N PRO A 199 -8.45 0.62 11.57
CA PRO A 199 -9.76 0.05 11.26
C PRO A 199 -10.92 1.03 11.34
N LEU A 200 -10.82 2.07 12.18
CA LEU A 200 -11.87 3.10 12.32
C LEU A 200 -11.70 4.28 11.35
N ALA A 201 -10.55 4.42 10.69
CA ALA A 201 -10.28 5.52 9.77
C ALA A 201 -10.86 5.26 8.36
N ARG A 202 -11.24 6.33 7.66
CA ARG A 202 -11.78 6.27 6.29
C ARG A 202 -11.18 7.36 5.40
N GLY A 203 -11.30 7.19 4.09
CA GLY A 203 -10.83 8.14 3.09
C GLY A 203 -9.36 8.51 3.30
N GLN A 204 -9.04 9.80 3.14
CA GLN A 204 -7.68 10.32 3.22
C GLN A 204 -7.07 10.29 4.64
N GLY A 205 -7.82 9.88 5.68
CA GLY A 205 -7.28 9.65 7.02
C GLY A 205 -6.76 8.22 7.24
N ARG A 206 -7.00 7.32 6.30
CA ARG A 206 -6.70 5.89 6.41
C ARG A 206 -5.33 5.57 5.81
N GLY A 207 -4.27 5.90 6.55
CA GLY A 207 -2.90 5.50 6.18
C GLY A 207 -2.32 6.28 4.99
N ASN A 208 -2.65 7.57 4.89
CA ASN A 208 -2.25 8.42 3.77
C ASN A 208 -0.79 8.86 3.82
N SER A 209 -0.14 8.81 2.66
CA SER A 209 1.16 9.38 2.33
C SER A 209 1.27 9.50 0.80
N GLY A 210 2.46 9.70 0.23
CA GLY A 210 2.62 9.73 -1.21
C GLY A 210 4.06 9.95 -1.66
N PHE A 211 4.37 9.46 -2.86
CA PHE A 211 5.62 9.75 -3.55
C PHE A 211 5.41 10.95 -4.47
N TYR A 212 5.84 12.13 -4.04
CA TYR A 212 5.89 13.31 -4.90
C TYR A 212 7.17 13.27 -5.73
N LEU A 213 7.09 12.67 -6.91
CA LEU A 213 8.17 12.64 -7.89
C LEU A 213 8.49 14.06 -8.35
N GLN A 214 9.76 14.44 -8.25
CA GLN A 214 10.22 15.83 -8.40
C GLN A 214 9.39 16.84 -7.62
N SER A 215 8.91 16.49 -6.43
CA SER A 215 8.06 17.35 -5.59
C SER A 215 6.79 17.84 -6.31
N ARG A 216 6.35 17.16 -7.38
CA ARG A 216 5.36 17.64 -8.37
C ARG A 216 4.23 16.67 -8.62
N TYR A 217 4.58 15.42 -8.85
CA TYR A 217 3.66 14.39 -9.31
C TYR A 217 3.55 13.32 -8.24
N GLU A 218 2.43 13.30 -7.57
CA GLU A 218 2.11 12.40 -6.46
C GLU A 218 1.60 11.07 -7.00
N VAL A 219 2.39 10.03 -6.79
CA VAL A 219 1.91 8.65 -6.77
C VAL A 219 1.37 8.38 -5.38
N GLN A 220 0.07 8.17 -5.29
CA GLN A 220 -0.65 8.12 -4.02
C GLN A 220 -0.29 6.89 -3.19
N VAL A 221 -0.17 7.05 -1.87
CA VAL A 221 -0.07 5.95 -0.90
C VAL A 221 -1.25 6.07 0.07
N LEU A 222 -2.10 5.06 0.12
CA LEU A 222 -3.29 5.05 0.99
C LEU A 222 -3.69 3.61 1.29
N ASP A 223 -4.29 3.34 2.46
CA ASP A 223 -5.00 2.07 2.65
C ASP A 223 -6.32 2.12 1.88
N SER A 224 -6.25 1.73 0.60
CA SER A 224 -7.40 1.51 -0.26
C SER A 224 -7.64 0.02 -0.53
N PHE A 225 -7.17 -0.87 0.35
CA PHE A 225 -7.38 -2.31 0.20
C PHE A 225 -8.88 -2.64 0.07
N GLY A 226 -9.26 -3.42 -0.95
CA GLY A 226 -10.66 -3.79 -1.21
C GLY A 226 -11.54 -2.70 -1.80
N LEU A 227 -11.05 -1.46 -1.94
CA LEU A 227 -11.77 -0.33 -2.53
C LEU A 227 -11.67 -0.33 -4.06
N GLU A 228 -12.29 0.66 -4.72
CA GLU A 228 -12.41 0.69 -6.19
C GLU A 228 -11.09 1.01 -6.92
N GLY A 229 -10.18 1.71 -6.28
CA GLY A 229 -9.05 2.38 -6.95
C GLY A 229 -9.51 3.61 -7.70
N VAL A 230 -10.10 4.60 -7.02
CA VAL A 230 -10.43 5.90 -7.62
C VAL A 230 -9.23 6.86 -7.65
N GLU A 231 -9.38 8.05 -8.21
CA GLU A 231 -8.29 8.98 -8.51
C GLU A 231 -7.56 9.56 -7.29
N ASN A 232 -8.00 9.31 -6.07
CA ASN A 232 -7.30 9.70 -4.83
C ASN A 232 -6.93 8.51 -3.92
N GLU A 233 -6.98 7.28 -4.45
CA GLU A 233 -6.63 6.03 -3.77
C GLU A 233 -5.24 5.50 -4.18
N CYS A 234 -4.76 4.46 -3.50
CA CYS A 234 -3.39 3.97 -3.63
C CYS A 234 -3.02 3.66 -5.08
N GLY A 235 -1.90 4.20 -5.54
CA GLY A 235 -1.39 4.04 -6.88
C GLY A 235 -1.97 5.00 -7.89
N SER A 236 -2.94 5.86 -7.52
CA SER A 236 -3.41 6.92 -8.41
C SER A 236 -2.31 7.97 -8.66
N LEU A 237 -2.39 8.65 -9.80
CA LEU A 237 -1.76 9.96 -9.96
C LEU A 237 -2.76 10.98 -9.44
N TYR A 238 -2.50 11.48 -8.23
CA TYR A 238 -3.52 12.05 -7.36
C TYR A 238 -4.43 13.08 -8.06
N LYS A 239 -5.73 12.79 -8.03
CA LYS A 239 -6.86 13.53 -8.64
C LYS A 239 -6.82 13.71 -10.16
N LEU A 240 -5.84 13.16 -10.86
CA LEU A 240 -5.74 13.25 -12.32
C LEU A 240 -5.97 11.90 -13.01
N ARG A 241 -5.51 10.80 -12.42
CA ARG A 241 -5.67 9.47 -13.02
C ARG A 241 -5.82 8.39 -11.96
N ARG A 242 -6.97 7.71 -11.96
CA ARG A 242 -7.17 6.46 -11.21
C ARG A 242 -6.26 5.34 -11.72
N PRO A 243 -5.77 4.42 -10.86
CA PRO A 243 -5.06 3.24 -11.33
C PRO A 243 -5.97 2.39 -12.23
N ASP A 244 -5.40 1.73 -13.24
CA ASP A 244 -6.15 0.82 -14.12
C ASP A 244 -6.73 -0.38 -13.32
N ILE A 245 -6.07 -0.75 -12.23
CA ILE A 245 -6.52 -1.75 -11.26
C ILE A 245 -6.00 -1.39 -9.87
N ASN A 246 -6.86 -1.49 -8.84
CA ASN A 246 -6.43 -1.33 -7.46
C ASN A 246 -5.62 -2.55 -7.00
N MET A 247 -4.33 -2.36 -6.79
CA MET A 247 -3.39 -3.42 -6.39
C MET A 247 -2.86 -3.23 -4.96
N CYS A 248 -3.51 -2.40 -4.16
CA CYS A 248 -3.18 -2.28 -2.74
C CYS A 248 -3.43 -3.62 -2.04
N LEU A 249 -2.39 -4.22 -1.47
CA LEU A 249 -2.49 -5.33 -0.52
C LEU A 249 -3.06 -4.85 0.84
N PRO A 250 -3.50 -5.75 1.73
CA PRO A 250 -3.91 -5.41 3.09
C PRO A 250 -2.93 -4.49 3.84
N PRO A 251 -3.40 -3.61 4.74
CA PRO A 251 -2.50 -2.83 5.60
C PRO A 251 -1.63 -3.75 6.45
N LEU A 252 -0.48 -3.24 6.90
CA LEU A 252 0.62 -3.98 7.56
C LEU A 252 1.37 -4.99 6.67
N GLN A 253 0.92 -5.24 5.44
CA GLN A 253 1.73 -5.92 4.43
C GLN A 253 2.61 -4.92 3.68
N TRP A 254 3.78 -5.40 3.27
CA TRP A 254 4.68 -4.61 2.43
C TRP A 254 4.15 -4.56 1.00
N GLN A 255 4.16 -3.36 0.45
CA GLN A 255 3.80 -3.03 -0.91
C GLN A 255 5.07 -2.66 -1.67
N SER A 256 5.11 -2.85 -2.98
CA SER A 256 6.17 -2.29 -3.84
C SER A 256 5.62 -1.37 -4.92
N TYR A 257 6.33 -0.29 -5.17
CA TYR A 257 6.23 0.50 -6.39
C TYR A 257 7.49 0.37 -7.22
N ASP A 258 7.28 0.05 -8.50
CA ASP A 258 8.28 0.14 -9.55
C ASP A 258 7.81 1.20 -10.54
N ILE A 259 8.56 2.29 -10.66
CA ILE A 259 8.16 3.49 -11.41
C ILE A 259 9.18 3.76 -12.52
N ASP A 260 8.71 3.93 -13.75
CA ASP A 260 9.51 4.48 -14.86
C ASP A 260 9.02 5.90 -15.15
N PHE A 261 9.83 6.92 -14.83
CA PHE A 261 9.46 8.32 -14.86
C PHE A 261 10.35 9.09 -15.84
N SER A 262 9.73 9.79 -16.79
CA SER A 262 10.39 10.76 -17.66
C SER A 262 9.78 12.15 -17.43
N PRO A 263 10.61 13.19 -17.21
CA PRO A 263 10.14 14.50 -16.78
C PRO A 263 9.40 15.24 -17.91
N ALA A 264 8.64 16.27 -17.56
CA ALA A 264 8.17 17.25 -18.55
C ALA A 264 9.38 17.93 -19.23
N LYS A 265 9.22 18.36 -20.49
CA LYS A 265 10.27 19.11 -21.21
C LYS A 265 9.82 20.53 -21.47
N PHE A 266 10.78 21.44 -21.41
CA PHE A 266 10.61 22.87 -21.63
C PHE A 266 11.59 23.34 -22.71
N ASP A 267 11.21 24.35 -23.49
CA ASP A 267 12.11 25.06 -24.40
C ASP A 267 12.99 26.08 -23.65
N ALA A 268 13.85 26.79 -24.38
CA ALA A 268 14.77 27.78 -23.80
C ALA A 268 14.03 29.02 -23.26
N GLU A 269 12.84 29.29 -23.79
CA GLU A 269 11.95 30.37 -23.39
C GLU A 269 11.10 30.00 -22.15
N GLY A 270 11.18 28.76 -21.69
CA GLY A 270 10.47 28.25 -20.51
C GLY A 270 9.06 27.76 -20.78
N ASN A 271 8.65 27.61 -22.04
CA ASN A 271 7.37 27.02 -22.40
C ASN A 271 7.45 25.50 -22.35
N LYS A 272 6.38 24.86 -21.86
CA LYS A 272 6.27 23.40 -21.83
C LYS A 272 6.08 22.87 -23.26
N VAL A 273 6.99 22.01 -23.70
CA VAL A 273 6.93 21.35 -25.02
C VAL A 273 6.57 19.87 -24.95
N ARG A 274 6.60 19.26 -23.74
CA ARG A 274 6.15 17.88 -23.52
C ARG A 274 5.70 17.65 -22.09
N ASP A 275 4.60 16.95 -21.91
CA ASP A 275 4.16 16.40 -20.63
C ASP A 275 5.16 15.41 -20.03
N MET A 276 5.19 15.32 -18.70
CA MET A 276 5.84 14.20 -18.04
C MET A 276 5.19 12.89 -18.50
N GLN A 277 5.95 11.81 -18.47
CA GLN A 277 5.46 10.48 -18.81
C GLN A 277 5.82 9.50 -17.69
N ILE A 278 4.89 8.61 -17.35
CA ILE A 278 5.08 7.66 -16.27
C ILE A 278 4.45 6.29 -16.56
N SER A 279 5.16 5.24 -16.18
CA SER A 279 4.60 3.89 -16.00
C SER A 279 4.80 3.45 -14.57
N ILE A 280 3.80 2.78 -13.99
CA ILE A 280 3.85 2.33 -12.59
C ILE A 280 3.38 0.89 -12.53
N TRP A 281 4.15 0.07 -11.82
CA TRP A 281 3.74 -1.23 -11.35
C TRP A 281 3.57 -1.18 -9.84
N HIS A 282 2.41 -1.64 -9.37
CA HIS A 282 2.09 -1.77 -7.95
C HIS A 282 2.00 -3.26 -7.65
N ASN A 283 2.90 -3.75 -6.81
CA ASN A 283 3.06 -5.16 -6.49
C ASN A 283 3.23 -6.04 -7.74
N GLY A 284 4.07 -5.59 -8.67
CA GLY A 284 4.38 -6.31 -9.91
C GLY A 284 3.32 -6.21 -11.03
N VAL A 285 2.13 -5.66 -10.75
CA VAL A 285 1.07 -5.45 -11.74
C VAL A 285 1.11 -4.02 -12.26
N ARG A 286 1.12 -3.85 -13.59
CA ARG A 286 1.12 -2.52 -14.23
C ARG A 286 -0.23 -1.84 -14.01
N ILE A 287 -0.22 -0.69 -13.35
CA ILE A 287 -1.42 0.12 -13.04
C ILE A 287 -1.48 1.44 -13.80
N HIS A 288 -0.37 1.86 -14.41
CA HIS A 288 -0.29 2.95 -15.39
C HIS A 288 0.72 2.56 -16.47
N ASN A 289 0.37 2.79 -17.73
CA ASN A 289 1.23 2.43 -18.86
C ASN A 289 1.55 3.64 -19.75
N SER A 290 2.78 4.15 -19.65
CA SER A 290 3.29 5.23 -20.49
C SER A 290 2.38 6.47 -20.51
N LEU A 291 1.72 6.75 -19.39
CA LEU A 291 0.73 7.80 -19.25
C LEU A 291 1.41 9.17 -19.27
N LYS A 292 0.83 10.12 -19.99
CA LYS A 292 1.27 11.53 -19.98
C LYS A 292 0.42 12.32 -18.99
N LEU A 293 1.06 13.15 -18.16
CA LEU A 293 0.36 13.99 -17.20
C LEU A 293 0.48 15.47 -17.57
N PRO A 294 -0.65 16.19 -17.73
CA PRO A 294 -0.64 17.55 -18.27
C PRO A 294 -0.14 18.59 -17.28
N SER A 295 -0.11 18.27 -15.98
CA SER A 295 0.29 19.19 -14.91
C SER A 295 0.69 18.47 -13.63
N LYS A 296 1.20 19.23 -12.65
CA LYS A 296 1.42 18.77 -11.27
C LYS A 296 0.13 18.20 -10.65
N THR A 297 0.27 17.32 -9.67
CA THR A 297 -0.87 16.83 -8.87
C THR A 297 -0.94 17.55 -7.52
N GLY A 298 -2.10 17.52 -6.88
CA GLY A 298 -2.28 17.87 -5.46
C GLY A 298 -1.51 19.11 -5.00
N ALA A 299 -0.81 18.96 -3.88
CA ALA A 299 0.05 19.98 -3.28
C ALA A 299 1.45 20.08 -3.93
N GLY A 300 1.64 19.48 -5.11
CA GLY A 300 2.90 19.52 -5.83
C GLY A 300 3.32 20.94 -6.21
N LYS A 301 4.62 21.15 -6.37
CA LYS A 301 5.21 22.43 -6.82
C LYS A 301 4.86 22.69 -8.31
N PRO A 302 4.83 23.95 -8.78
CA PRO A 302 4.65 24.26 -10.21
C PRO A 302 5.69 23.53 -11.07
N GLU A 303 5.34 23.11 -12.29
CA GLU A 303 6.29 22.49 -13.23
C GLU A 303 7.37 23.49 -13.70
N GLY A 304 8.51 22.99 -14.15
CA GLY A 304 9.61 23.80 -14.67
C GLY A 304 10.77 22.94 -15.17
N PRO A 305 11.78 23.55 -15.84
CA PRO A 305 12.88 22.82 -16.47
C PRO A 305 13.80 22.12 -15.46
N GLU A 306 13.93 22.69 -14.25
CA GLU A 306 14.82 22.15 -13.23
C GLU A 306 14.21 20.93 -12.50
N PRO A 307 15.00 19.85 -12.32
CA PRO A 307 14.58 18.72 -11.50
C PRO A 307 14.50 19.13 -10.03
N LEU A 308 13.61 18.47 -9.29
CA LEU A 308 13.45 18.67 -7.86
C LEU A 308 13.57 17.32 -7.11
N PRO A 309 13.76 17.33 -5.79
CA PRO A 309 13.76 16.12 -4.97
C PRO A 309 12.47 15.30 -5.07
N THR A 310 12.58 14.00 -4.87
CA THR A 310 11.42 13.13 -4.62
C THR A 310 11.08 13.20 -3.13
N LYS A 311 9.83 13.55 -2.81
CA LYS A 311 9.34 13.70 -1.43
C LYS A 311 8.45 12.52 -1.04
N LEU A 312 8.68 11.98 0.15
CA LEU A 312 7.80 11.05 0.84
C LEU A 312 6.90 11.85 1.79
N GLN A 313 5.63 11.99 1.45
CA GLN A 313 4.71 12.92 2.13
C GLN A 313 4.41 12.46 3.56
N ASP A 314 4.55 13.36 4.54
CA ASP A 314 3.92 13.18 5.84
C ASP A 314 2.49 13.74 5.81
N HIS A 315 1.52 12.89 6.15
CA HIS A 315 0.12 13.24 6.29
C HIS A 315 -0.43 12.76 7.66
N GLY A 316 0.41 12.74 8.69
CA GLY A 316 0.05 12.35 10.05
C GLY A 316 -0.22 10.85 10.23
N ASN A 317 0.21 10.01 9.28
CA ASN A 317 0.08 8.56 9.37
C ASN A 317 1.47 7.91 9.44
N PRO A 318 1.68 6.89 10.30
CA PRO A 318 2.96 6.22 10.45
C PRO A 318 3.23 5.22 9.30
N VAL A 319 3.26 5.72 8.07
CA VAL A 319 3.73 4.97 6.89
C VAL A 319 5.26 4.85 6.98
N VAL A 320 5.76 3.65 6.73
CA VAL A 320 7.19 3.34 6.76
C VAL A 320 7.66 2.83 5.41
N TYR A 321 8.93 3.07 5.11
CA TYR A 321 9.56 2.71 3.85
C TYR A 321 10.83 1.91 4.05
N ARG A 322 11.17 1.09 3.06
CA ARG A 322 12.45 0.40 2.95
C ARG A 322 12.80 0.14 1.49
N ASN A 323 14.02 -0.36 1.26
CA ASN A 323 14.51 -0.78 -0.05
C ASN A 323 14.19 0.22 -1.16
N ILE A 324 14.71 1.45 -1.02
CA ILE A 324 14.51 2.52 -1.99
C ILE A 324 15.79 2.66 -2.79
N TRP A 325 15.70 2.49 -4.10
CA TRP A 325 16.82 2.70 -5.01
C TRP A 325 16.32 3.16 -6.37
N LEU A 326 17.16 3.88 -7.10
CA LEU A 326 16.82 4.35 -8.44
C LEU A 326 17.96 4.16 -9.43
N ILE A 327 17.57 4.11 -10.71
CA ILE A 327 18.46 4.20 -11.85
C ILE A 327 18.32 5.60 -12.41
N ASP A 328 19.37 6.41 -12.33
CA ASP A 328 19.41 7.72 -12.98
C ASP A 328 19.62 7.54 -14.49
N ARG A 329 18.57 7.79 -15.27
CA ARG A 329 18.56 7.61 -16.73
C ARG A 329 19.18 8.78 -17.47
N THR A 330 19.65 9.81 -16.77
CA THR A 330 20.46 10.89 -17.37
C THR A 330 21.93 10.51 -17.54
N GLN A 331 22.39 9.46 -16.85
CA GLN A 331 23.77 8.98 -16.94
C GLN A 331 23.96 8.05 -18.16
N PRO A 332 25.16 7.97 -18.76
CA PRO A 332 25.47 7.03 -19.84
C PRO A 332 25.37 5.57 -19.40
N ASP A 333 24.63 4.76 -20.18
CA ASP A 333 24.41 3.30 -20.00
C ASP A 333 24.31 2.83 -18.53
N PRO A 334 23.30 3.27 -17.76
CA PRO A 334 23.32 3.03 -16.33
C PRO A 334 23.04 1.55 -15.99
N VAL A 335 22.25 0.80 -16.78
CA VAL A 335 21.92 -0.63 -16.53
C VAL A 335 21.40 -1.42 -17.76
N GLY A 336 21.46 -0.91 -18.99
CA GLY A 336 20.79 -1.55 -20.15
C GLY A 336 19.29 -1.89 -19.91
N ASN A 337 18.82 -3.03 -20.45
CA ASN A 337 17.41 -3.50 -20.40
C ASN A 337 17.01 -4.23 -19.08
N ALA A 338 17.80 -4.13 -18.00
CA ALA A 338 17.67 -5.02 -16.83
C ALA A 338 16.58 -4.63 -15.79
N TRP A 339 15.99 -3.44 -15.88
CA TRP A 339 15.07 -2.90 -14.86
C TRP A 339 13.85 -3.80 -14.56
N LEU A 340 12.99 -4.11 -15.53
CA LEU A 340 11.80 -4.96 -15.31
C LEU A 340 12.11 -6.48 -15.36
N LYS A 341 13.38 -6.87 -15.33
CA LYS A 341 13.80 -8.28 -15.39
C LYS A 341 14.14 -8.88 -14.01
N LEU A 342 13.90 -8.15 -12.92
CA LEU A 342 14.27 -8.57 -11.57
C LEU A 342 13.11 -8.49 -10.57
N PRO A 343 12.78 -9.61 -9.92
CA PRO A 343 12.34 -10.88 -10.54
C PRO A 343 11.23 -10.67 -11.61
N PRO A 344 10.75 -11.72 -12.32
CA PRO A 344 9.72 -11.53 -13.34
C PRO A 344 8.55 -10.71 -12.81
N SER A 345 8.32 -9.54 -13.42
CA SER A 345 7.12 -8.73 -13.18
C SER A 345 5.89 -9.59 -13.46
N GLY A 346 5.00 -9.68 -12.49
CA GLY A 346 3.82 -10.54 -12.53
C GLY A 346 2.90 -10.21 -11.36
N PRO A 347 1.77 -10.88 -11.22
CA PRO A 347 0.93 -10.65 -10.06
C PRO A 347 1.60 -11.11 -8.76
N PRO A 348 1.16 -10.58 -7.60
CA PRO A 348 1.58 -11.08 -6.30
C PRO A 348 1.39 -12.60 -6.19
N ILE A 349 2.34 -13.27 -5.54
CA ILE A 349 2.33 -14.72 -5.36
C ILE A 349 1.99 -15.09 -3.91
N PRO A 350 1.24 -16.18 -3.66
CA PRO A 350 0.98 -16.64 -2.30
C PRO A 350 2.27 -16.98 -1.56
N ILE A 351 2.36 -16.55 -0.29
CA ILE A 351 3.39 -17.02 0.63
C ILE A 351 3.05 -18.48 0.99
N ARG A 352 4.02 -19.38 0.90
CA ARG A 352 3.87 -20.81 1.20
C ARG A 352 4.15 -21.12 2.66
#